data_AF-A0A959B599-F1
#
_entry.id   AF-A0A959B599-F1
#
_cell.length_a   1.000
_cell.length_b   1.000
_cell.length_c   1.000
_cell.angle_alpha   90.00
_cell.angle_beta   90.00
_cell.angle_gamma   90.00
#
_symmetry.space_group_name_H-M   'P 1'
#
loop_
_entity.id
_entity.type
_entity.pdbx_description
1 polymer ?
#
loop_
_entity_poly.entity_id
_entity_poly.type
_entity_poly.pdbx_seq_one_letter_code
_entity_poly.pdbx_strand_id
1 'polypeptide(L)' 'MSCYGLDTYSGAETKEALTDEMLYQRRYSFWSEGQRMFDLRRYGRLNSNFLPTDRPGDQIFTQFPIPLSENP' A
#
# COMPACT_ATOMS: atom_id res chain seq x y z
N MET A 1 -8.78 -22.52 12.00
CA MET A 1 -9.78 -22.27 10.94
C MET A 1 -9.68 -20.81 10.54
N SER A 2 -8.69 -20.43 9.71
CA SER A 2 -8.37 -19.02 9.49
C SER A 2 -8.46 -18.66 8.00
N CYS A 3 -9.27 -17.64 7.71
CA CYS A 3 -9.22 -16.78 6.52
C CYS A 3 -9.38 -17.47 5.14
N TYR A 4 -10.59 -17.39 4.56
CA TYR A 4 -10.91 -17.70 3.15
C TYR A 4 -10.49 -19.08 2.59
N GLY A 5 -10.33 -20.11 3.42
CA GLY A 5 -9.96 -21.44 2.93
C GLY A 5 -8.54 -21.54 2.40
N LEU A 6 -7.67 -20.60 2.80
CA LEU A 6 -6.24 -20.64 2.51
C LEU A 6 -5.54 -21.61 3.47
N ASP A 7 -4.45 -22.19 2.99
CA ASP A 7 -3.53 -22.97 3.82
C ASP A 7 -2.85 -22.08 4.87
N THR A 8 -2.23 -22.72 5.86
CA THR A 8 -1.44 -21.99 6.86
C THR A 8 -0.28 -21.27 6.18
N TYR A 9 -0.02 -20.03 6.61
CA TYR A 9 1.13 -19.26 6.12
C TYR A 9 2.42 -20.06 6.32
N SER A 10 3.15 -20.26 5.23
CA SER A 10 4.41 -21.02 5.17
C SER A 10 5.60 -20.19 4.68
N GLY A 11 5.41 -18.87 4.58
CA GLY A 11 6.46 -17.93 4.19
C GLY A 11 7.44 -17.60 5.31
N ALA A 12 8.42 -16.74 5.02
CA ALA A 12 9.41 -16.33 5.99
C ALA A 12 8.78 -15.51 7.13
N GLU A 13 9.12 -15.84 8.37
CA GLU A 13 8.62 -15.14 9.58
C GLU A 13 9.47 -13.91 9.94
N THR A 14 10.03 -13.23 8.94
CA THR A 14 10.72 -11.95 9.15
C THR A 14 9.71 -10.81 9.14
N LYS A 15 10.04 -9.70 9.82
CA LYS A 15 9.15 -8.54 9.89
C LYS A 15 8.79 -8.01 8.51
N GLU A 16 9.76 -7.97 7.60
CA GLU A 16 9.61 -7.49 6.24
C GLU A 16 8.64 -8.38 5.46
N ALA A 17 8.86 -9.71 5.49
CA ALA A 17 8.02 -10.68 4.78
C ALA A 17 6.58 -10.70 5.31
N LEU A 18 6.41 -10.64 6.63
CA LEU A 18 5.08 -10.53 7.24
C LEU A 18 4.39 -9.21 6.90
N THR A 19 5.14 -8.11 6.77
CA THR A 19 4.58 -6.81 6.33
C THR A 19 4.13 -6.88 4.87
N ASP A 20 4.92 -7.48 3.98
CA ASP A 20 4.54 -7.71 2.59
C ASP A 20 3.27 -8.56 2.47
N GLU A 21 3.20 -9.68 3.20
CA GLU A 21 2.01 -10.56 3.21
C GLU A 21 0.76 -9.82 3.72
N MET A 22 0.88 -9.12 4.85
CA MET A 22 -0.24 -8.37 5.43
C MET A 22 -0.73 -7.26 4.48
N LEU A 23 0.17 -6.55 3.80
CA LEU A 23 -0.20 -5.54 2.80
C LEU A 23 -0.81 -6.16 1.53
N TYR A 24 -0.41 -7.38 1.16
CA TYR A 24 -1.01 -8.14 0.08
C TYR A 24 -2.46 -8.50 0.42
N GLN A 25 -2.70 -9.11 1.59
CA GLN A 25 -4.05 -9.50 2.03
C GLN A 25 -4.99 -8.30 2.16
N ARG A 26 -4.54 -7.20 2.78
CA ARG A 26 -5.35 -5.97 2.92
C ARG A 26 -5.78 -5.39 1.56
N ARG A 27 -4.93 -5.49 0.53
CA ARG A 27 -5.26 -4.99 -0.82
C ARG A 27 -6.48 -5.70 -1.40
N TYR A 28 -6.60 -7.00 -1.18
CA TYR A 28 -7.75 -7.79 -1.66
C TYR A 28 -8.96 -7.66 -0.74
N SER A 29 -8.75 -7.60 0.58
CA SER A 29 -9.86 -7.43 1.52
C SER A 29 -10.56 -6.07 1.40
N PHE A 30 -9.82 -5.00 1.10
CA PHE A 30 -10.34 -3.63 0.97
C PHE A 30 -10.27 -3.11 -0.48
N TRP A 31 -10.55 -4.00 -1.43
CA TRP A 31 -10.50 -3.65 -2.84
C TRP A 31 -11.44 -2.48 -3.15
N SER A 32 -10.92 -1.48 -3.88
CA SER A 32 -11.66 -0.26 -4.26
C SER A 32 -12.12 0.64 -3.09
N GLU A 33 -11.64 0.43 -1.87
CA GLU A 33 -12.01 1.26 -0.70
C GLU A 33 -10.99 2.39 -0.40
N GLY A 34 -10.00 2.61 -1.27
CA GLY A 34 -9.03 3.69 -1.13
C GLY A 34 -7.95 3.49 -0.05
N GLN A 35 -7.95 2.36 0.67
CA GLN A 35 -6.99 2.07 1.74
C GLN A 35 -5.54 1.98 1.25
N ARG A 36 -5.33 1.55 0.00
CA ARG A 36 -4.00 1.23 -0.55
C ARG A 36 -3.01 2.39 -0.45
N MET A 37 -3.46 3.64 -0.64
CA MET A 37 -2.60 4.82 -0.56
C MET A 37 -2.02 4.99 0.85
N PHE A 38 -2.87 4.94 1.87
CA PHE A 38 -2.48 5.11 3.26
C PHE A 38 -1.59 3.99 3.76
N ASP A 39 -1.90 2.75 3.39
CA ASP A 39 -1.11 1.59 3.76
C ASP A 39 0.32 1.70 3.23
N LEU A 40 0.49 1.96 1.93
CA LEU A 40 1.82 2.14 1.35
C LEU A 40 2.58 3.32 1.96
N ARG A 41 1.89 4.43 2.24
CA ARG A 41 2.49 5.62 2.84
C ARG A 41 3.06 5.34 4.23
N ARG A 42 2.32 4.63 5.08
CA ARG A 42 2.73 4.30 6.47
C ARG A 42 4.02 3.48 6.50
N TYR A 43 4.24 2.62 5.51
CA TYR A 43 5.43 1.77 5.43
C TYR A 43 6.55 2.36 4.55
N GLY A 44 6.42 3.61 4.08
CA GLY A 44 7.42 4.21 3.17
C GLY A 44 7.48 3.56 1.79
N ARG A 45 6.43 2.80 1.42
CA ARG A 45 6.31 2.02 0.19
C ARG A 45 5.46 2.72 -0.89
N LEU A 46 5.06 3.98 -0.67
CA LEU A 46 4.36 4.78 -1.67
C LEU A 46 5.38 5.38 -2.66
N ASN A 47 5.96 4.53 -3.51
CA ASN A 47 7.02 4.88 -4.46
C ASN A 47 7.02 3.95 -5.69
N SER A 48 7.87 4.23 -6.67
CA SER A 48 7.93 3.53 -7.97
C SER A 48 8.36 2.07 -7.89
N ASN A 49 8.91 1.61 -6.76
CA ASN A 49 9.24 0.20 -6.57
C ASN A 49 7.99 -0.65 -6.28
N PHE A 50 6.91 -0.03 -5.77
CA PHE A 50 5.69 -0.75 -5.34
C PHE A 50 4.44 -0.33 -6.12
N LEU A 51 4.50 0.77 -6.87
CA LEU A 51 3.43 1.23 -7.76
C LEU A 51 3.95 1.37 -9.19
N PRO A 52 3.21 0.85 -10.18
CA PRO A 52 3.54 1.10 -11.58
C PRO A 52 3.30 2.57 -11.93
N THR A 53 4.15 3.09 -12.81
CA THR A 53 3.99 4.41 -13.44
C THR A 53 3.63 4.16 -14.90
N ASP A 54 2.40 4.49 -15.30
CA ASP A 54 1.87 4.07 -16.59
C ASP A 54 2.42 4.90 -17.76
N ARG A 55 2.80 6.17 -17.53
CA ARG A 55 3.31 7.08 -18.58
C ARG A 55 4.59 7.79 -18.15
N PRO A 56 5.52 8.06 -19.08
CA PRO A 56 6.66 8.91 -18.79
C PRO A 56 6.23 10.29 -18.29
N GLY A 57 6.75 10.70 -17.12
CA GLY A 57 6.42 11.97 -16.48
C GLY A 57 5.33 11.90 -15.41
N ASP A 58 4.61 10.79 -15.27
CA ASP A 58 3.67 10.60 -14.18
C ASP A 58 4.40 10.55 -12.83
N GLN A 59 3.83 11.21 -11.82
CA GLN A 59 4.43 11.36 -10.49
C GLN A 59 3.62 10.63 -9.42
N ILE A 60 4.32 10.04 -8.46
CA ILE A 60 3.70 9.44 -7.27
C ILE A 60 3.66 10.51 -6.18
N PHE A 61 2.47 11.06 -5.93
CA PHE A 61 2.27 12.05 -4.89
C PHE A 61 2.22 11.39 -3.52
N THR A 62 3.19 11.71 -2.67
CA THR A 62 3.20 11.23 -1.31
C THR A 62 2.31 12.06 -0.40
N GLN A 63 1.92 13.30 -0.76
CA GLN A 63 1.10 14.18 0.07
C GLN A 63 0.23 15.09 -0.79
N PHE A 64 -0.86 15.59 -0.22
CA PHE A 64 -1.64 16.67 -0.83
C PHE A 64 -0.96 18.03 -0.57
N PRO A 65 -1.04 18.96 -1.54
CA PRO A 65 -0.64 20.35 -1.31
C PRO A 65 -1.62 21.02 -0.34
N ILE A 66 -1.14 22.04 0.36
CA ILE A 66 -2.01 22.91 1.17
C ILE A 66 -2.87 23.74 0.21
N PRO A 67 -4.19 23.84 0.41
CA PRO A 67 -5.06 24.68 -0.41
C PRO A 67 -4.58 26.13 -0.44
N LEU A 68 -4.69 26.80 -1.60
CA LEU A 68 -4.23 28.18 -1.76
C LEU A 68 -4.91 29.15 -0.77
N SER A 69 -6.18 28.93 -0.45
CA SER A 69 -6.96 29.73 0.51
C SER A 69 -6.50 29.57 1.96
N GLU A 70 -5.72 28.53 2.27
CA GLU A 70 -5.21 28.20 3.60
C GLU A 70 -3.70 28.45 3.72
N ASN A 71 -3.09 29.04 2.68
CA ASN A 71 -1.68 29.41 2.70
C ASN A 71 -1.50 30.68 3.56
N PRO A 72 -0.63 30.69 4.59
CA PRO A 72 -0.45 31.83 5.49
C PRO A 72 0.13 33.07 4.81
#